data_AF-A0A9D4DBB8-F1
#
_entry.id   AF-A0A9D4DBB8-F1
#
_cell.length_a   1.000
_cell.length_b   1.000
_cell.length_c   1.000
_cell.angle_alpha   90.00
_cell.angle_beta   90.00
_cell.angle_gamma   90.00
#
_symmetry.space_group_name_H-M   'P 1'
#
loop_
_entity.id
_entity.type
_entity.pdbx_description
1 polymer ?
#
loop_
_entity_poly.entity_id
_entity_poly.type
_entity_poly.pdbx_seq_one_letter_code
_entity_poly.pdbx_strand_id
1 'polypeptide(L)' 'MGTDGGGWTVKQRRVSASDLYKSWAEYKAGFGDEQNFWLGNKKIFALTGSWGYRLRVDLTAVGGATKYVISAVCSRRGE' A
#
# COMPACT_ATOMS: atom_id res chain seq x y z
N MET A 1 -12.14 2.81 -9.65
CA MET A 1 -11.48 2.10 -10.78
C MET A 1 -10.89 3.17 -11.68
N GLY A 2 -9.58 3.16 -11.94
CA GLY A 2 -8.96 4.13 -12.87
C GLY A 2 -7.51 4.51 -12.58
N THR A 3 -6.59 3.53 -12.60
CA THR A 3 -5.15 3.74 -12.86
C THR A 3 -4.67 2.58 -13.73
N ASP A 4 -4.02 2.87 -14.86
CA ASP A 4 -3.41 1.92 -15.81
C ASP A 4 -4.23 0.68 -16.16
N GLY A 5 -5.49 0.84 -16.60
CA GLY A 5 -6.34 -0.28 -16.99
C GLY A 5 -6.93 -1.10 -15.82
N GLY A 6 -6.69 -0.69 -14.57
CA GLY A 6 -7.25 -1.35 -13.38
C GLY A 6 -6.34 -2.44 -12.79
N GLY A 7 -6.90 -3.30 -11.92
CA GLY A 7 -6.18 -4.45 -11.35
C GLY A 7 -5.25 -4.15 -10.15
N TRP A 8 -5.18 -2.90 -9.69
CA TRP A 8 -4.36 -2.52 -8.54
C TRP A 8 -5.15 -2.60 -7.22
N THR A 9 -4.62 -3.37 -6.26
CA THR A 9 -5.13 -3.37 -4.88
C THR A 9 -4.41 -2.30 -4.06
N VAL A 10 -5.15 -1.30 -3.58
CA VAL A 10 -4.62 -0.26 -2.70
C VAL A 10 -4.40 -0.83 -1.30
N LYS A 11 -3.15 -0.83 -0.85
CA LYS A 11 -2.77 -1.34 0.49
C LYS A 11 -2.61 -0.23 1.53
N GLN A 12 -2.27 0.96 1.07
CA GLN A 12 -2.16 2.17 1.88
C GLN A 12 -2.66 3.37 1.07
N ARG A 13 -3.34 4.30 1.72
CA ARG A 13 -3.67 5.62 1.17
C ARG A 13 -3.46 6.69 2.23
N ARG A 14 -3.00 7.87 1.80
CA ARG A 14 -2.91 9.08 2.63
C ARG A 14 -3.39 10.27 1.84
N VAL A 15 -4.42 10.93 2.35
CA VAL A 15 -4.96 12.20 1.84
C VAL A 15 -4.67 13.33 2.84
N SER A 16 -4.49 13.01 4.12
CA SER A 16 -4.20 13.98 5.18
C SER A 16 -3.09 13.49 6.13
N ALA A 17 -2.72 14.34 7.09
CA ALA A 17 -1.78 14.02 8.16
C ALA A 17 -2.42 13.06 9.18
N SER A 18 -2.55 11.78 8.81
CA SER A 18 -3.01 10.71 9.70
C SER A 18 -1.87 10.22 10.60
N ASP A 19 -2.22 9.86 11.83
CA ASP A 19 -1.29 9.30 12.81
C ASP A 19 -0.81 7.89 12.39
N LEU A 20 0.50 7.76 12.16
CA LEU A 20 1.17 6.50 11.81
C LEU A 20 1.89 5.87 13.00
N TYR A 21 1.84 6.50 14.18
CA TYR A 21 2.48 6.00 15.39
C TYR A 21 1.59 4.94 16.06
N LYS A 22 1.43 3.81 15.37
CA LYS A 22 0.60 2.67 15.80
C LYS A 22 1.44 1.50 16.29
N SER A 23 0.84 0.69 17.16
CA SER A 23 1.44 -0.53 17.67
C SER A 23 1.59 -1.61 16.58
N TRP A 24 2.46 -2.59 16.82
CA TRP A 24 2.61 -3.74 15.92
C TRP A 24 1.28 -4.49 15.69
N ALA A 25 0.45 -4.61 16.74
CA ALA A 25 -0.84 -5.28 16.65
C ALA A 25 -1.79 -4.56 15.66
N GLU A 26 -1.81 -3.23 15.70
CA GLU A 26 -2.58 -2.40 14.77
C GLU A 26 -2.05 -2.51 13.34
N TYR A 27 -0.72 -2.47 13.13
CA TYR A 27 -0.14 -2.71 11.81
C TYR A 27 -0.44 -4.11 11.27
N LYS A 28 -0.54 -5.12 12.15
CA LYS A 28 -0.87 -6.49 11.78
C LYS A 28 -2.34 -6.63 11.35
N ALA A 29 -3.26 -5.99 12.07
CA ALA A 29 -4.70 -6.02 11.80
C ALA A 29 -5.13 -5.09 10.65
N GLY A 30 -4.46 -3.94 10.52
CA GLY A 30 -4.88 -2.81 9.70
C GLY A 30 -5.64 -1.78 10.52
N PHE A 31 -5.61 -0.53 10.07
CA PHE A 31 -6.27 0.60 10.73
C PHE A 31 -6.60 1.71 9.71
N GLY A 32 -7.46 2.65 10.10
CA GLY A 32 -7.84 3.81 9.29
C GLY A 32 -9.24 3.72 8.68
N ASP A 33 -9.51 4.59 7.69
CA ASP A 33 -10.81 4.79 7.04
C ASP A 33 -10.70 4.68 5.50
N GLU A 34 -11.79 4.94 4.76
CA GLU A 34 -11.81 4.82 3.30
C GLU A 34 -10.81 5.75 2.57
N GLN A 35 -10.34 6.79 3.23
CA GLN A 35 -9.45 7.82 2.66
C GLN A 35 -8.02 7.70 3.17
N ASN A 36 -7.82 7.25 4.41
CA ASN A 36 -6.54 7.11 5.07
C ASN A 36 -6.48 5.77 5.81
N PHE A 37 -5.89 4.75 5.20
CA PHE A 37 -5.80 3.44 5.83
C PHE A 37 -4.48 2.72 5.59
N TRP A 38 -4.25 1.74 6.45
CA TRP A 38 -3.32 0.64 6.29
C TRP A 38 -4.10 -0.67 6.27
N LEU A 39 -4.01 -1.43 5.18
CA LEU A 39 -4.80 -2.66 4.98
C LEU A 39 -4.52 -3.74 6.05
N GLY A 40 -3.31 -3.75 6.60
CA GLY A 40 -2.85 -4.71 7.60
C GLY A 40 -1.87 -5.73 7.03
N ASN A 41 -0.79 -5.99 7.77
CA ASN A 41 0.34 -6.81 7.30
C ASN A 41 -0.08 -8.24 6.96
N LYS A 42 -1.01 -8.84 7.72
CA LYS A 42 -1.52 -10.20 7.41
C LYS A 42 -2.16 -10.27 6.03
N LYS A 43 -2.98 -9.27 5.69
CA LYS A 43 -3.67 -9.21 4.39
C LYS A 43 -2.68 -8.90 3.27
N ILE A 44 -1.75 -7.99 3.52
CA ILE A 44 -0.68 -7.65 2.57
C ILE A 44 0.16 -8.89 2.26
N PHE A 45 0.56 -9.65 3.28
CA PHE A 45 1.34 -10.88 3.14
C PHE A 45 0.58 -11.93 2.34
N ALA A 46 -0.71 -12.16 2.63
CA ALA A 46 -1.55 -13.07 1.86
C ALA A 46 -1.65 -12.65 0.38
N LEU A 47 -1.74 -11.35 0.10
CA LEU A 47 -1.78 -10.79 -1.26
C LEU A 47 -0.44 -10.83 -2.00
N THR A 48 0.69 -10.93 -1.28
CA THR A 48 2.04 -11.01 -1.88
C THR A 48 2.65 -12.40 -1.79
N GLY A 49 1.88 -13.40 -1.35
CA GLY A 49 2.38 -14.76 -1.14
C GLY A 49 2.70 -15.52 -2.44
N SER A 50 2.21 -15.01 -3.57
CA SER A 50 2.46 -15.50 -4.93
C SER A 50 3.52 -14.65 -5.65
N TRP A 51 4.12 -15.22 -6.70
CA TRP A 51 5.10 -14.54 -7.53
C TRP A 51 4.44 -13.58 -8.52
N GLY A 52 5.18 -12.55 -8.96
CA GLY A 52 4.78 -11.71 -10.10
C GLY A 52 4.03 -10.41 -9.77
N TYR A 53 4.04 -9.95 -8.53
CA TYR A 53 3.43 -8.66 -8.17
C TYR A 53 4.33 -7.47 -8.48
N ARG A 54 3.71 -6.37 -8.90
CA ARG A 54 4.34 -5.05 -8.97
C ARG A 54 3.82 -4.20 -7.81
N LEU A 55 4.70 -3.40 -7.22
CA LEU A 55 4.33 -2.38 -6.24
C LEU A 55 4.33 -1.04 -6.95
N ARG A 56 3.22 -0.31 -6.85
CA ARG A 56 3.12 1.06 -7.30
C ARG A 56 2.96 1.97 -6.09
N VAL A 57 3.72 3.06 -6.06
CA VAL A 57 3.59 4.11 -5.03
C VAL A 57 3.38 5.43 -5.75
N ASP A 58 2.21 6.03 -5.53
CA ASP A 58 1.84 7.36 -6.02
C ASP A 58 2.08 8.39 -4.90
N LEU A 59 2.84 9.44 -5.20
CA LEU A 59 3.17 10.52 -4.28
C LEU A 59 2.75 11.87 -4.89
N THR A 60 1.99 12.66 -4.15
CA THR A 60 1.59 14.00 -4.55
C THR A 60 2.32 15.03 -3.68
N ALA A 61 3.04 15.94 -4.33
CA ALA A 61 3.67 17.07 -3.66
C ALA A 61 2.62 18.09 -3.19
N VAL A 62 2.96 18.92 -2.20
CA VAL A 62 2.08 19.97 -1.67
C VAL A 62 1.60 20.94 -2.77
N GLY A 63 2.38 21.12 -3.84
CA GLY A 63 2.01 21.92 -5.02
C GLY A 63 1.14 21.19 -6.07
N GLY A 64 0.58 20.02 -5.76
CA GLY A 64 -0.33 19.27 -6.63
C GLY A 64 0.34 18.38 -7.69
N ALA A 65 1.67 18.41 -7.82
CA ALA A 65 2.38 17.53 -8.75
C ALA A 65 2.41 16.09 -8.22
N THR A 66 1.76 15.16 -8.93
CA THR A 66 1.79 13.72 -8.63
C THR A 66 2.86 13.00 -9.45
N LYS A 67 3.66 12.16 -8.80
CA LYS A 67 4.59 11.22 -9.44
C LYS A 67 4.31 9.82 -8.93
N TYR A 68 4.59 8.81 -9.74
CA TYR A 68 4.48 7.42 -9.34
C TYR A 68 5.78 6.66 -9.63
N VAL A 69 6.05 5.66 -8.80
CA VAL A 69 7.12 4.67 -9.02
C VAL A 69 6.52 3.29 -9.06
N ILE A 70 6.96 2.47 -10.01
CA ILE A 70 6.60 1.06 -10.10
C ILE A 70 7.87 0.25 -9.88
N SER A 71 7.82 -0.66 -8.92
CA SER A 71 8.90 -1.60 -8.64
C SER A 71 8.39 -3.04 -8.80
N ALA A 72 9.20 -3.90 -9.39
CA ALA A 72 8.92 -5.33 -9.41
C ALA A 72 9.22 -5.91 -8.03
N VAL A 73 8.22 -6.52 -7.39
CA VAL A 73 8.44 -7.17 -6.10
C VAL A 73 8.80 -8.62 -6.36
N CYS A 74 10.08 -8.94 -6.18
CA CYS A 74 10.54 -10.31 -6.13
C CYS A 74 10.45 -10.81 -4.68
N SER A 75 9.52 -11.72 -4.41
CA SER A 75 9.43 -12.37 -3.10
C SER A 75 10.44 -13.51 -3.05
N ARG A 76 11.62 -13.30 -2.45
CA ARG A 76 12.50 -14.43 -2.10
C ARG A 76 11.88 -15.10 -0.88
N ARG A 77 11.19 -16.23 -1.04
CA ARG A 77 10.85 -17.11 0.08
C ARG A 77 12.15 -17.62 0.67
N GLY A 78 12.58 -17.03 1.78
CA GLY A 78 13.57 -17.56 2.70
C GLY A 78 12.93 -17.61 4.08
N GLU A 79 13.09 -18.76 4.74
CA GLU A 79 12.63 -19.07 6.10
C GLU A 79 13.02 -18.02 7.14
#